data_AF-A0A5E4PXJ2-F1
#
_entry.id   AF-A0A5E4PXJ2-F1
#
_cell.length_a   1.000
_cell.length_b   1.000
_cell.length_c   1.000
_cell.angle_alpha   90.00
_cell.angle_beta   90.00
_cell.angle_gamma   90.00
#
_symmetry.space_group_name_H-M   'P 1'
#
loop_
_entity.id
_entity.type
_entity.pdbx_description
1 polymer ?
#
loop_
_entity_poly.entity_id
_entity_poly.type
_entity_poly.pdbx_seq_one_letter_code
_entity_poly.pdbx_strand_id
1 'polypeptide(L)'
;MSCQNIGRLKSNKQNIPGGKCFLSIYVIITAESPEQVKKEDNMYMEMKETLDDATLLSEYVDELADDEEYMRLEDQSGNTIELPRAEKRALSVGLAMHSRGRAAIKKHDYSLALVLLLEADRQLSECRSQILSSVDNWAVLQLDIAWCYLCLRSLQKRACTVHAAILTAGYCGLPSEQTTGSTCSAREGRERVEQLTRRQ
;
A
#
# COMPACT_ATOMS: atom_id res chain seq x y z
N MET A 1 39.44 -30.88 -31.60
CA MET A 1 38.20 -30.25 -31.12
C MET A 1 38.00 -30.70 -29.69
N SER A 2 38.38 -29.87 -28.72
CA SER A 2 38.32 -30.21 -27.30
C SER A 2 37.49 -29.17 -26.57
N CYS A 3 36.45 -29.64 -25.89
CA CYS A 3 35.73 -28.93 -24.85
C CYS A 3 36.72 -28.34 -23.84
N GLN A 4 36.48 -27.11 -23.36
CA GLN A 4 37.04 -26.63 -22.11
C GLN A 4 35.94 -26.16 -21.17
N ASN A 5 36.07 -26.69 -19.96
CA ASN A 5 35.11 -26.75 -18.88
C ASN A 5 34.93 -25.42 -18.16
N ILE A 6 33.69 -25.24 -17.71
CA ILE A 6 33.26 -24.43 -16.58
C ILE A 6 33.90 -25.00 -15.30
N GLY A 7 34.44 -24.13 -14.44
CA GLY A 7 34.42 -24.37 -13.00
C GLY A 7 35.66 -23.98 -12.20
N ARG A 8 35.40 -23.17 -11.16
CA ARG A 8 36.09 -23.09 -9.86
C ARG A 8 37.09 -21.94 -9.69
N LEU A 9 36.56 -20.73 -9.46
CA LEU A 9 37.25 -19.74 -8.64
C LEU A 9 37.01 -20.06 -7.16
N LYS A 10 38.10 -20.42 -6.48
CA LYS A 10 38.16 -20.75 -5.05
C LYS A 10 37.82 -19.52 -4.22
N SER A 11 36.79 -19.60 -3.38
CA SER A 11 36.55 -18.63 -2.31
C SER A 11 37.62 -18.81 -1.22
N ASN A 12 38.71 -18.04 -1.32
CA ASN A 12 39.72 -17.98 -0.28
C ASN A 12 39.25 -17.04 0.82
N LYS A 13 38.94 -17.60 2.01
CA LYS A 13 38.64 -16.84 3.22
C LYS A 13 39.90 -16.10 3.66
N GLN A 14 39.97 -14.80 3.37
CA GLN A 14 40.86 -13.89 4.09
C GLN A 14 40.03 -13.03 5.04
N ASN A 15 40.34 -13.19 6.32
CA ASN A 15 39.82 -12.48 7.47
C ASN A 15 40.53 -11.11 7.56
N ILE A 16 39.80 -9.99 7.41
CA ILE A 16 40.25 -8.64 7.79
C ILE A 16 39.02 -7.86 8.30
N PRO A 17 39.10 -7.21 9.48
CA PRO A 17 37.96 -6.66 10.23
C PRO A 17 37.48 -5.30 9.71
N GLY A 18 36.17 -5.03 9.86
CA GLY A 18 35.58 -3.68 9.71
C GLY A 18 35.06 -3.27 8.32
N GLY A 19 35.60 -3.81 7.21
CA GLY A 19 35.25 -3.34 5.85
C GLY A 19 34.16 -4.10 5.10
N LYS A 20 33.72 -5.26 5.61
CA LYS A 20 32.81 -6.18 4.88
C LYS A 20 31.33 -5.82 5.01
N CYS A 21 30.95 -5.04 6.02
CA CYS A 21 29.56 -4.59 6.16
C CYS A 21 29.15 -3.67 5.01
N PHE A 22 29.98 -2.68 4.65
CA PHE A 22 29.61 -1.71 3.61
C PHE A 22 29.46 -2.35 2.23
N LEU A 23 30.37 -3.26 1.85
CA LEU A 23 30.27 -3.97 0.58
C LEU A 23 29.09 -4.96 0.57
N SER A 24 28.80 -5.60 1.71
CA SER A 24 27.62 -6.45 1.85
C SER A 24 26.32 -5.65 1.76
N ILE A 25 26.27 -4.49 2.41
CA ILE A 25 25.11 -3.58 2.39
C ILE A 25 24.91 -3.03 0.98
N TYR A 26 25.99 -2.55 0.33
CA TYR A 26 25.95 -2.09 -1.05
C TYR A 26 25.49 -3.18 -2.01
N VAL A 27 26.01 -4.42 -1.89
CA VAL A 27 25.57 -5.54 -2.72
C VAL A 27 24.10 -5.87 -2.52
N ILE A 28 23.58 -5.81 -1.28
CA ILE A 28 22.14 -6.02 -1.01
C ILE A 28 21.31 -4.88 -1.65
N ILE A 29 21.72 -3.62 -1.49
CA ILE A 29 21.07 -2.46 -2.10
C ILE A 29 21.10 -2.54 -3.64
N THR A 30 22.18 -3.06 -4.23
CA THR A 30 22.30 -3.25 -5.68
C THR A 30 21.76 -4.58 -6.20
N ALA A 31 21.39 -5.51 -5.32
CA ALA A 31 20.80 -6.79 -5.68
C ALA A 31 19.31 -6.64 -6.01
N GLU A 32 18.66 -5.58 -5.52
CA GLU A 32 17.40 -5.08 -6.05
C GLU A 32 17.61 -4.42 -7.41
N SER A 33 16.68 -4.62 -8.34
CA SER A 33 16.83 -4.03 -9.66
C SER A 33 16.77 -2.50 -9.55
N PRO A 34 17.54 -1.74 -10.36
CA PRO A 34 17.54 -0.28 -10.29
C PRO A 34 16.18 0.34 -10.62
N GLU A 35 15.23 -0.44 -11.15
CA GLU A 35 13.85 -0.03 -11.36
C GLU A 35 12.97 -0.18 -10.11
N GLN A 36 13.20 -1.21 -9.28
CA GLN A 36 12.46 -1.43 -8.05
C GLN A 36 12.73 -0.32 -7.03
N VAL A 37 14.01 0.03 -6.85
CA VAL A 37 14.43 1.11 -5.94
C VAL A 37 13.80 2.45 -6.34
N LYS A 38 13.83 2.82 -7.62
CA LYS A 38 13.20 4.07 -8.11
C LYS A 38 11.70 4.09 -7.89
N LYS A 39 11.04 2.95 -8.03
CA LYS A 39 9.60 2.85 -7.80
C LYS A 39 9.28 3.06 -6.33
N GLU A 40 10.04 2.44 -5.44
CA GLU A 40 9.90 2.60 -3.99
C GLU A 40 10.17 4.04 -3.55
N ASP A 41 11.23 4.67 -4.06
CA ASP A 41 11.52 6.08 -3.83
C ASP A 41 10.37 6.98 -4.27
N ASN A 42 9.82 6.75 -5.47
CA ASN A 42 8.69 7.54 -5.97
C ASN A 42 7.44 7.39 -5.08
N MET A 43 7.13 6.17 -4.61
CA MET A 43 6.00 5.96 -3.70
C MET A 43 6.21 6.68 -2.37
N TYR A 44 7.41 6.61 -1.82
CA TYR A 44 7.75 7.30 -0.57
C TYR A 44 7.63 8.82 -0.72
N MET A 45 8.15 9.38 -1.82
CA MET A 45 8.07 10.81 -2.09
C MET A 45 6.62 11.28 -2.23
N GLU A 46 5.77 10.53 -2.97
CA GLU A 46 4.37 10.90 -3.16
C GLU A 46 3.56 10.79 -1.86
N MET A 47 3.80 9.75 -1.06
CA MET A 47 3.18 9.63 0.26
C MET A 47 3.59 10.80 1.16
N LYS A 48 4.88 11.14 1.19
CA LYS A 48 5.39 12.22 2.03
C LYS A 48 4.83 13.58 1.62
N GLU A 49 4.80 13.89 0.31
CA GLU A 49 4.19 15.13 -0.20
C GLU A 49 2.74 15.25 0.23
N THR A 50 1.96 14.17 0.10
CA THR A 50 0.55 14.15 0.54
C THR A 50 0.43 14.40 2.04
N LEU A 51 1.32 13.80 2.83
CA LEU A 51 1.34 13.97 4.28
C LEU A 51 1.66 15.42 4.66
N ASP A 52 2.69 16.00 4.06
CA ASP A 52 3.13 17.37 4.32
C ASP A 52 2.01 18.36 3.94
N ASP A 53 1.36 18.17 2.78
CA ASP A 53 0.22 18.98 2.33
C ASP A 53 -0.98 18.87 3.28
N ALA A 54 -1.37 17.65 3.66
CA ALA A 54 -2.49 17.44 4.57
C ALA A 54 -2.21 18.03 5.95
N THR A 55 -0.97 17.91 6.44
CA THR A 55 -0.55 18.46 7.73
C THR A 55 -0.61 19.98 7.71
N LEU A 56 -0.05 20.62 6.67
CA LEU A 56 -0.08 22.07 6.51
C LEU A 56 -1.52 22.62 6.49
N LEU A 57 -2.42 21.96 5.76
CA LEU A 57 -3.83 22.35 5.73
C LEU A 57 -4.49 22.18 7.10
N SER A 58 -4.17 21.11 7.84
CA SER A 58 -4.72 20.89 9.18
C SER A 58 -4.26 21.94 10.20
N GLU A 59 -3.02 22.43 10.08
CA GLU A 59 -2.49 23.48 10.96
C GLU A 59 -3.08 24.85 10.64
N TYR A 60 -3.23 25.18 9.36
CA TYR A 60 -3.78 26.47 8.94
C TYR A 60 -5.22 26.68 9.39
N VAL A 61 -6.01 25.62 9.44
CA VAL A 61 -7.40 25.72 9.88
C VAL A 61 -7.52 25.97 11.39
N ASP A 62 -6.61 25.41 12.19
CA ASP A 62 -6.55 25.70 13.64
C ASP A 62 -6.23 27.18 13.92
N GLU A 63 -5.60 27.92 12.99
CA GLU A 63 -5.25 29.35 13.16
C GLU A 63 -6.35 30.33 12.71
N LEU A 64 -7.18 29.95 11.73
CA LEU A 64 -8.17 30.84 11.12
C LEU A 64 -9.59 30.66 11.61
N ALA A 65 -9.97 29.45 12.03
CA ALA A 65 -11.31 29.18 12.50
C ALA A 65 -11.41 29.55 13.98
N ASP A 66 -12.42 30.35 14.36
CA ASP A 66 -12.93 30.31 15.73
C ASP A 66 -13.24 28.82 16.02
N ASP A 67 -12.56 28.24 17.01
CA ASP A 67 -12.34 26.79 17.25
C ASP A 67 -13.59 25.89 17.19
N GLU A 68 -14.77 26.51 17.20
CA GLU A 68 -16.04 25.86 17.43
C GLU A 68 -16.63 25.22 16.17
N GLU A 69 -16.44 25.74 14.94
CA GLU A 69 -17.23 25.30 13.78
C GLU A 69 -16.51 24.38 12.78
N TYR A 70 -15.17 24.44 12.67
CA TYR A 70 -14.47 23.57 11.71
C TYR A 70 -14.34 22.14 12.24
N MET A 71 -14.96 21.19 11.52
CA MET A 71 -14.89 19.74 11.78
C MET A 71 -15.48 19.35 13.15
N ARG A 72 -16.77 19.66 13.36
CA ARG A 72 -17.56 19.05 14.43
C ARG A 72 -17.84 17.59 14.08
N LEU A 73 -17.43 16.67 14.95
CA LEU A 73 -17.87 15.28 14.87
C LEU A 73 -19.21 15.14 15.58
N GLU A 74 -20.11 14.36 14.99
CA GLU A 74 -21.36 13.96 15.62
C GLU A 74 -21.33 12.44 15.80
N ASP A 75 -21.81 11.96 16.94
CA ASP A 75 -22.03 10.53 17.14
C ASP A 75 -23.24 10.03 16.35
N GLN A 76 -23.44 8.71 16.28
CA GLN A 76 -24.63 8.12 15.63
C GLN A 76 -25.98 8.51 16.28
N SER A 77 -25.96 9.19 17.42
CA SER A 77 -27.13 9.70 18.13
C SER A 77 -27.36 11.20 17.86
N GLY A 78 -26.49 11.85 17.07
CA GLY A 78 -26.54 13.28 16.75
C GLY A 78 -25.95 14.18 17.83
N ASN A 79 -25.20 13.65 18.80
CA ASN A 79 -24.52 14.45 19.80
C ASN A 79 -23.15 14.90 19.28
N THR A 80 -22.82 16.17 19.46
CA THR A 80 -21.50 16.69 19.12
C THR A 80 -20.42 16.12 20.05
N ILE A 81 -19.35 15.59 19.46
CA ILE A 81 -18.16 15.13 20.17
C ILE A 81 -17.13 16.25 20.16
N GLU A 82 -16.80 16.74 21.35
CA GLU A 82 -15.70 17.68 21.57
C GLU A 82 -14.36 16.95 21.39
N LEU A 83 -13.61 17.36 20.37
CA LEU A 83 -12.31 16.78 20.03
C LEU A 83 -11.17 17.74 20.41
N PRO A 84 -10.13 17.27 21.12
CA PRO A 84 -8.88 18.01 21.28
C PRO A 84 -8.27 18.37 19.93
N ARG A 85 -7.64 19.56 19.80
CA ARG A 85 -7.02 20.01 18.54
C ARG A 85 -6.04 19.00 17.94
N ALA A 86 -5.26 18.30 18.77
CA ALA A 86 -4.34 17.26 18.30
C ALA A 86 -5.08 16.10 17.62
N GLU A 87 -6.19 15.63 18.20
CA GLU A 87 -7.01 14.55 17.65
C GLU A 87 -7.79 15.00 16.41
N LYS A 88 -8.28 16.25 16.37
CA LYS A 88 -8.89 16.83 15.17
C LYS A 88 -7.91 16.85 13.98
N ARG A 89 -6.66 17.23 14.22
CA ARG A 89 -5.60 17.23 13.19
C ARG A 89 -5.24 15.82 12.73
N ALA A 90 -4.97 14.90 13.66
CA ALA A 90 -4.68 13.51 13.30
C ALA A 90 -5.82 12.86 12.51
N LEU A 91 -7.07 13.12 12.91
CA LEU A 91 -8.26 12.66 12.20
C LEU A 91 -8.37 13.27 10.79
N SER A 92 -8.19 14.59 10.64
CA SER A 92 -8.29 15.25 9.34
C SER A 92 -7.22 14.76 8.36
N VAL A 93 -5.97 14.65 8.81
CA VAL A 93 -4.86 14.12 8.03
C VAL A 93 -5.10 12.65 7.65
N GLY A 94 -5.51 11.82 8.61
CA GLY A 94 -5.84 10.42 8.36
C GLY A 94 -6.93 10.23 7.30
N LEU A 95 -8.00 11.04 7.36
CA LEU A 95 -9.09 11.03 6.37
C LEU A 95 -8.63 11.51 4.99
N ALA A 96 -7.78 12.54 4.92
CA ALA A 96 -7.21 13.02 3.66
C ALA A 96 -6.35 11.93 2.99
N MET A 97 -5.51 11.26 3.77
CA MET A 97 -4.68 10.14 3.31
C MET A 97 -5.53 8.96 2.83
N HIS A 98 -6.60 8.61 3.55
CA HIS A 98 -7.54 7.56 3.13
C HIS A 98 -8.20 7.89 1.78
N SER A 99 -8.65 9.13 1.60
CA SER A 99 -9.23 9.62 0.34
C SER A 99 -8.24 9.51 -0.83
N ARG A 100 -6.98 9.90 -0.62
CA ARG A 100 -5.94 9.76 -1.66
C ARG A 100 -5.60 8.29 -1.95
N GLY A 101 -5.51 7.45 -0.92
CA GLY A 101 -5.35 5.99 -1.06
C GLY A 101 -6.47 5.38 -1.91
N ARG A 102 -7.72 5.81 -1.70
CA ARG A 102 -8.87 5.40 -2.52
C ARG A 102 -8.76 5.85 -3.97
N ALA A 103 -8.20 7.04 -4.24
CA ALA A 103 -7.91 7.48 -5.60
C ALA A 103 -6.85 6.58 -6.28
N ALA A 104 -5.82 6.14 -5.55
CA ALA A 104 -4.83 5.18 -6.05
C ALA A 104 -5.45 3.78 -6.30
N ILE A 105 -6.34 3.29 -5.44
CA ILE A 105 -7.12 2.05 -5.67
C ILE A 105 -7.92 2.14 -6.97
N LYS A 106 -8.56 3.29 -7.25
CA LYS A 106 -9.33 3.51 -8.48
C LYS A 106 -8.44 3.45 -9.73
N LYS A 107 -7.17 3.86 -9.61
CA LYS A 107 -6.15 3.75 -10.67
C LYS A 107 -5.50 2.36 -10.75
N HIS A 108 -5.90 1.42 -9.90
CA HIS A 108 -5.30 0.08 -9.75
C HIS A 108 -3.83 0.08 -9.29
N ASP A 109 -3.34 1.19 -8.74
CA ASP A 109 -2.03 1.23 -8.11
C ASP A 109 -2.12 0.80 -6.64
N TYR A 110 -2.21 -0.52 -6.45
CA TYR A 110 -2.34 -1.10 -5.12
C TYR A 110 -1.07 -0.98 -4.26
N SER A 111 0.10 -0.72 -4.88
CA SER A 111 1.36 -0.57 -4.15
C SER A 111 1.39 0.79 -3.45
N LEU A 112 1.15 1.85 -4.23
CA LEU A 112 1.03 3.21 -3.70
C LEU A 112 -0.17 3.35 -2.76
N ALA A 113 -1.33 2.78 -3.13
CA ALA A 113 -2.51 2.81 -2.28
C ALA A 113 -2.23 2.21 -0.91
N LEU A 114 -1.55 1.06 -0.83
CA LEU A 114 -1.25 0.42 0.44
C LEU A 114 -0.38 1.32 1.34
N VAL A 115 0.65 1.97 0.79
CA VAL A 115 1.52 2.88 1.55
C VAL A 115 0.71 4.06 2.11
N LEU A 116 -0.13 4.68 1.28
CA LEU A 116 -1.00 5.79 1.72
C LEU A 116 -2.01 5.38 2.80
N LEU A 117 -2.61 4.19 2.67
CA LEU A 117 -3.59 3.68 3.64
C LEU A 117 -2.93 3.28 4.97
N LEU A 118 -1.70 2.76 4.95
CA LEU A 118 -0.96 2.46 6.16
C LEU A 118 -0.56 3.73 6.93
N GLU A 119 -0.17 4.79 6.21
CA GLU A 119 0.08 6.08 6.85
C GLU A 119 -1.22 6.69 7.40
N ALA A 120 -2.35 6.53 6.70
CA ALA A 120 -3.66 6.91 7.23
C ALA A 120 -3.99 6.17 8.54
N ASP A 121 -3.72 4.86 8.61
CA ASP A 121 -3.96 4.07 9.83
C ASP A 121 -3.05 4.52 10.97
N ARG A 122 -1.79 4.86 10.67
CA ARG A 122 -0.86 5.43 11.66
C ARG A 122 -1.40 6.73 12.26
N GLN A 123 -1.90 7.64 11.43
CA GLN A 123 -2.49 8.91 11.90
C GLN A 123 -3.74 8.69 12.74
N LEU A 124 -4.65 7.82 12.28
CA LEU A 124 -5.87 7.49 13.04
C LEU A 124 -5.57 6.78 14.36
N SER A 125 -4.46 6.02 14.45
CA SER A 125 -4.05 5.37 15.71
C SER A 125 -3.66 6.35 16.83
N GLU A 126 -3.40 7.63 16.50
CA GLU A 126 -3.15 8.68 17.49
C GLU A 126 -4.46 9.18 18.16
N CYS A 127 -5.62 8.86 17.58
CA CYS A 127 -6.93 9.20 18.13
C CYS A 127 -7.38 8.19 19.21
N ARG A 128 -8.15 8.66 20.21
CA ARG A 128 -8.75 7.77 21.21
C ARG A 128 -9.73 6.78 20.56
N SER A 129 -9.78 5.57 21.10
CA SER A 129 -10.64 4.47 20.61
C SER A 129 -12.12 4.82 20.53
N GLN A 130 -12.60 5.72 21.41
CA GLN A 130 -13.98 6.22 21.39
C GLN A 130 -14.30 6.95 20.08
N ILE A 131 -13.36 7.75 19.57
CA ILE A 131 -13.54 8.52 18.33
C ILE A 131 -13.47 7.59 17.12
N LEU A 132 -12.51 6.65 17.13
CA LEU A 132 -12.41 5.63 16.09
C LEU A 132 -13.66 4.75 15.99
N SER A 133 -14.36 4.54 17.10
CA SER A 133 -15.64 3.81 17.11
C SER A 133 -16.84 4.65 16.67
N SER A 134 -16.76 5.99 16.79
CA SER A 134 -17.79 6.91 16.29
C SER A 134 -17.64 7.23 14.80
N VAL A 135 -16.43 7.02 14.25
CA VAL A 135 -16.12 7.28 12.85
C VAL A 135 -16.15 5.98 12.04
N ASP A 136 -17.17 5.81 11.22
CA ASP A 136 -17.32 4.64 10.32
C ASP A 136 -16.12 4.44 9.36
N ASN A 137 -15.32 5.49 9.16
CA ASN A 137 -14.20 5.47 8.21
C ASN A 137 -13.05 4.57 8.65
N TRP A 138 -12.86 4.29 9.94
CA TRP A 138 -11.74 3.42 10.36
C TRP A 138 -11.96 1.96 9.95
N ALA A 139 -13.19 1.44 10.08
CA ALA A 139 -13.52 0.09 9.62
C ALA A 139 -13.39 -0.04 8.09
N VAL A 140 -13.81 0.99 7.35
CA VAL A 140 -13.66 1.03 5.88
C VAL A 140 -12.19 1.11 5.47
N LEU A 141 -11.37 1.88 6.18
CA LEU A 141 -9.92 1.94 5.97
C LEU A 141 -9.27 0.57 6.13
N GLN A 142 -9.57 -0.14 7.23
CA GLN A 142 -9.05 -1.49 7.46
C GLN A 142 -9.48 -2.48 6.37
N LEU A 143 -10.70 -2.36 5.86
CA LEU A 143 -11.18 -3.14 4.73
C LEU A 143 -10.42 -2.82 3.43
N ASP A 144 -10.16 -1.54 3.16
CA ASP A 144 -9.36 -1.10 2.00
C ASP A 144 -7.91 -1.60 2.07
N ILE A 145 -7.29 -1.61 3.25
CA ILE A 145 -5.96 -2.18 3.49
C ILE A 145 -5.97 -3.68 3.18
N ALA A 146 -6.92 -4.43 3.74
CA ALA A 146 -7.07 -5.85 3.47
C ALA A 146 -7.29 -6.13 1.97
N TRP A 147 -8.07 -5.28 1.29
CA TRP A 147 -8.29 -5.36 -0.15
C TRP A 147 -7.00 -5.14 -0.95
N CYS A 148 -6.18 -4.16 -0.57
CA CYS A 148 -4.88 -3.93 -1.21
C CYS A 148 -3.95 -5.14 -1.06
N TYR A 149 -3.85 -5.73 0.14
CA TYR A 149 -3.07 -6.96 0.33
C TYR A 149 -3.56 -8.12 -0.53
N LEU A 150 -4.88 -8.32 -0.63
CA LEU A 150 -5.48 -9.34 -1.48
C LEU A 150 -5.14 -9.10 -2.96
N CYS A 151 -5.28 -7.86 -3.42
CA CYS A 151 -4.97 -7.47 -4.80
C CYS A 151 -3.51 -7.74 -5.13
N LEU A 152 -2.57 -7.28 -4.30
CA LEU A 152 -1.13 -7.48 -4.50
C LEU A 152 -0.75 -8.96 -4.56
N ARG A 153 -1.29 -9.79 -3.65
CA ARG A 153 -1.05 -11.25 -3.66
C ARG A 153 -1.63 -11.92 -4.91
N SER A 154 -2.80 -11.48 -5.36
CA SER A 154 -3.43 -12.01 -6.56
C SER A 154 -2.67 -11.65 -7.84
N LEU A 155 -2.10 -10.44 -7.91
CA LEU A 155 -1.26 -9.99 -9.02
C LEU A 155 0.06 -10.77 -9.05
N GLN A 156 0.69 -10.99 -7.90
CA GLN A 156 1.91 -11.78 -7.80
C GLN A 156 1.72 -13.22 -8.30
N LYS A 157 0.60 -13.86 -7.92
CA LYS A 157 0.26 -15.21 -8.38
C LYS A 157 0.04 -15.27 -9.90
N ARG A 158 -0.63 -14.27 -10.48
CA ARG A 158 -0.82 -14.17 -11.94
C ARG A 158 0.49 -13.94 -12.69
N ALA A 159 1.34 -13.04 -12.20
CA ALA A 159 2.65 -12.76 -12.81
C ALA A 159 3.52 -14.03 -12.86
N CYS A 160 3.53 -14.82 -11.79
CA CYS A 160 4.24 -16.10 -11.75
C CYS A 160 3.65 -17.14 -12.73
N THR A 161 2.31 -17.16 -12.89
CA THR A 161 1.64 -18.04 -13.86
C THR A 161 1.95 -17.63 -15.31
N VAL A 162 2.00 -16.33 -15.61
CA VAL A 162 2.37 -15.83 -16.96
C VAL A 162 3.84 -16.11 -17.26
N HIS A 163 4.74 -15.86 -16.30
CA HIS A 163 6.16 -16.17 -16.46
C HIS A 163 6.39 -17.68 -16.65
N ALA A 164 5.71 -18.52 -15.86
CA ALA A 164 5.74 -19.97 -16.03
C ALA A 164 5.17 -20.39 -17.39
N ALA A 165 4.04 -19.82 -17.82
CA ALA A 165 3.41 -20.11 -19.11
C ALA A 165 4.30 -19.72 -20.30
N ILE A 166 4.94 -18.54 -20.26
CA ILE A 166 5.90 -18.08 -21.29
C ILE A 166 7.11 -19.02 -21.34
N LEU A 167 7.65 -19.44 -20.20
CA LEU A 167 8.76 -20.39 -20.14
C LEU A 167 8.37 -21.78 -20.65
N THR A 168 7.18 -22.29 -20.32
CA THR A 168 6.68 -23.57 -20.88
C THR A 168 6.36 -23.49 -22.37
N ALA A 169 5.85 -22.35 -22.87
CA ALA A 169 5.60 -22.14 -24.29
C ALA A 169 6.89 -22.00 -25.11
N GLY A 170 7.98 -21.53 -24.49
CA GLY A 170 9.32 -21.52 -25.09
C GLY A 170 10.00 -22.89 -25.17
N TYR A 171 9.51 -23.89 -24.43
CA TYR A 171 10.16 -25.21 -24.31
C TYR A 171 9.33 -26.41 -24.78
N CYS A 172 8.06 -26.25 -25.16
CA CYS A 172 7.24 -27.39 -25.59
C CYS A 172 6.39 -27.06 -26.81
N GLY A 173 6.68 -27.76 -27.91
CA GLY A 173 5.67 -28.07 -28.90
C GLY A 173 4.51 -28.83 -28.24
N LEU A 174 3.29 -28.44 -28.62
CA LEU A 174 1.94 -28.96 -28.30
C LEU A 174 1.84 -30.49 -28.04
N PRO A 175 0.81 -31.00 -27.31
CA PRO A 175 -0.59 -30.56 -27.42
C PRO A 175 -1.42 -30.41 -26.12
N SER A 176 -2.58 -29.81 -26.36
CA SER A 176 -3.77 -29.52 -25.54
C SER A 176 -4.10 -30.46 -24.39
N GLU A 177 -4.42 -29.87 -23.23
CA GLU A 177 -5.43 -30.41 -22.32
C GLU A 177 -6.21 -29.29 -21.64
N GLN A 178 -7.53 -29.46 -21.63
CA GLN A 178 -8.53 -28.48 -21.21
C GLN A 178 -8.50 -28.31 -19.69
N THR A 179 -8.33 -27.08 -19.21
CA THR A 179 -8.73 -26.72 -17.83
C THR A 179 -9.87 -25.72 -17.89
N THR A 180 -11.08 -26.26 -17.99
CA THR A 180 -12.31 -25.58 -17.57
C THR A 180 -12.26 -25.40 -16.05
N GLY A 181 -12.25 -24.16 -15.56
CA GLY A 181 -12.16 -23.86 -14.14
C GLY A 181 -12.49 -22.40 -13.81
N SER A 182 -13.74 -22.03 -14.06
CA SER A 182 -14.51 -20.95 -13.41
C SER A 182 -13.73 -19.73 -12.88
N THR A 183 -13.50 -18.74 -13.74
CA THR A 183 -13.31 -17.34 -13.31
C THR A 183 -14.68 -16.73 -13.00
N CYS A 184 -15.30 -17.10 -11.87
CA CYS A 184 -16.59 -16.56 -11.46
C CYS A 184 -16.59 -16.46 -9.93
N SER A 185 -16.56 -15.23 -9.38
CA SER A 185 -17.07 -14.85 -8.04
C SER A 185 -16.54 -13.49 -7.56
N ALA A 186 -15.26 -13.15 -7.76
CA ALA A 186 -14.68 -11.93 -7.13
C ALA A 186 -15.12 -10.60 -7.76
N ARG A 187 -15.49 -10.60 -9.05
CA ARG A 187 -15.94 -9.39 -9.77
C ARG A 187 -17.36 -8.96 -9.36
N GLU A 188 -18.23 -9.93 -9.07
CA GLU A 188 -19.62 -9.68 -8.63
C GLU A 188 -19.71 -9.16 -7.20
N GLY A 189 -18.79 -9.57 -6.32
CA GLY A 189 -18.72 -9.06 -4.94
C GLY A 189 -18.41 -7.56 -4.88
N ARG A 190 -17.50 -7.08 -5.75
CA ARG A 190 -17.11 -5.67 -5.81
C ARG A 190 -18.24 -4.77 -6.34
N GLU A 191 -18.93 -5.20 -7.39
CA GLU A 191 -20.05 -4.43 -7.96
C GLU A 191 -21.23 -4.31 -6.97
N ARG A 192 -21.47 -5.33 -6.14
CA ARG A 192 -22.49 -5.27 -5.09
C ARG A 192 -22.13 -4.32 -3.95
N VAL A 193 -20.87 -4.32 -3.49
CA VAL A 193 -20.41 -3.41 -2.43
C VAL A 193 -20.36 -1.97 -2.94
N GLU A 194 -19.93 -1.75 -4.18
CA GLU A 194 -19.84 -0.42 -4.80
C GLU A 194 -21.23 0.18 -5.13
N GLN A 195 -22.25 -0.65 -5.35
CA GLN A 195 -23.65 -0.21 -5.45
C GLN A 195 -24.26 0.13 -4.08
N LEU A 196 -23.81 -0.52 -3.01
CA LEU A 196 -24.28 -0.22 -1.64
C LEU A 196 -23.67 1.07 -1.09
N THR A 197 -22.40 1.38 -1.44
CA THR A 197 -21.72 2.62 -0.99
C THR A 197 -22.12 3.88 -1.76
N ARG A 198 -22.89 3.78 -2.87
CA ARG A 198 -23.46 4.94 -3.58
C ARG A 198 -24.87 5.31 -3.13
N ARG A 199 -25.44 4.59 -2.16
CA ARG A 199 -26.81 4.79 -1.65
C ARG A 199 -26.87 5.35 -0.23
N GLN A 200 -25.73 5.68 0.36
CA GLN A 200 -25.60 6.51 1.57
C GLN A 200 -25.01 7.85 1.15
#